data_AF-A0A1M6B6V0-F1
#
_entry.id   AF-A0A1M6B6V0-F1
#
_cell.length_a   1.000
_cell.length_b   1.000
_cell.length_c   1.000
_cell.angle_alpha   90.00
_cell.angle_beta   90.00
_cell.angle_gamma   90.00
#
_symmetry.space_group_name_H-M   'P 1'
#
loop_
_entity.id
_entity.type
_entity.pdbx_description
1 polymer ?
#
loop_
_entity_poly.entity_id
_entity_poly.type
_entity_poly.pdbx_seq_one_letter_code
_entity_poly.pdbx_strand_id
1 'polypeptide(L)'
;MASWLQQCPHCGYVAPEIAHAHPAAIEAVGTAPFRALIADASHPTLARRFLAYAYVLEESGALHAAAEATLQAAWAADDARKPDLARAWRGEAVALWRAGPPLDSEQTVRVVDALRRAEAFEDAGATADQLAASHPPDAVAGVIELEQRLIALRDAGRHTVASALPPPARRPHATQASIARRGGGLWERLRGFWRR
;
A
#
# COMPACT_ATOMS: atom_id res chain seq x y z
N MET A 1 11.90 12.44 7.91
CA MET A 1 10.97 11.59 7.13
C MET A 1 10.72 12.31 5.81
N ALA A 2 11.10 11.72 4.68
CA ALA A 2 10.76 12.31 3.39
C ALA A 2 9.22 12.29 3.24
N SER A 3 8.62 13.44 2.94
CA SER A 3 7.20 13.49 2.56
C SER A 3 7.02 12.69 1.28
N TRP A 4 6.07 11.75 1.24
CA TRP A 4 5.77 10.97 0.03
C TRP A 4 5.51 11.86 -1.19
N LEU A 5 4.90 13.02 -0.95
CA LEU A 5 4.61 14.04 -1.95
C LEU A 5 4.91 15.44 -1.40
N GLN A 6 5.40 16.30 -2.27
CA GLN A 6 5.57 17.74 -2.09
C GLN A 6 4.47 18.46 -2.88
N GLN A 7 4.00 19.60 -2.36
CA GLN A 7 2.97 20.41 -3.02
C GLN A 7 3.46 21.85 -3.17
N CYS A 8 3.38 22.38 -4.39
CA CYS A 8 3.65 23.78 -4.66
C CYS A 8 2.56 24.66 -4.03
N PRO A 9 2.91 25.63 -3.15
CA PRO A 9 1.93 26.49 -2.50
C PRO A 9 1.28 27.50 -3.45
N HIS A 10 1.85 27.73 -4.64
CA HIS A 10 1.36 28.73 -5.59
C HIS A 10 0.31 28.17 -6.55
N CYS A 11 0.61 27.03 -7.20
CA CYS A 11 -0.25 26.46 -8.23
C CYS A 11 -0.90 25.13 -7.82
N GLY A 12 -0.57 24.59 -6.65
CA GLY A 12 -1.11 23.32 -6.17
C GLY A 12 -0.49 22.07 -6.83
N TYR A 13 0.50 22.21 -7.72
CA TYR A 13 1.25 21.10 -8.32
C TYR A 13 1.75 20.13 -7.26
N VAL A 14 1.60 18.82 -7.49
CA VAL A 14 2.05 17.77 -6.58
C VAL A 14 2.94 16.78 -7.30
N ALA A 15 4.06 16.43 -6.67
CA ALA A 15 4.96 15.37 -7.11
C ALA A 15 5.80 14.87 -5.92
N PRO A 16 6.43 13.68 -5.99
CA PRO A 16 7.41 13.25 -4.99
C PRO A 16 8.54 14.28 -4.81
N GLU A 17 8.96 14.90 -5.91
CA GLU A 17 9.94 15.99 -5.93
C GLU A 17 9.52 17.07 -6.94
N ILE A 18 9.01 18.21 -6.44
CA ILE A 18 8.49 19.28 -7.31
C ILE A 18 9.60 20.09 -7.99
N ALA A 19 10.86 19.94 -7.55
CA ALA A 19 12.02 20.53 -8.22
C ALA A 19 12.28 19.91 -9.61
N HIS A 20 11.86 18.65 -9.80
CA HIS A 20 11.93 17.92 -11.06
C HIS A 20 10.53 17.80 -11.67
N ALA A 21 9.94 18.95 -12.00
CA ALA A 21 8.57 19.00 -12.53
C ALA A 21 8.44 18.22 -13.83
N HIS A 22 7.37 17.42 -13.93
CA HIS A 22 7.02 16.74 -15.16
C HIS A 22 6.66 17.77 -16.26
N PRO A 23 7.07 17.60 -17.53
CA PRO A 23 6.77 18.57 -18.60
C PRO A 23 5.26 18.88 -18.75
N ALA A 24 4.40 17.86 -18.59
CA ALA A 24 2.94 18.01 -18.64
C ALA A 24 2.34 18.74 -17.43
N ALA A 25 3.12 19.03 -16.38
CA ALA A 25 2.62 19.63 -15.15
C ALA A 25 1.99 21.02 -15.39
N ILE A 26 2.56 21.84 -16.28
CA ILE A 26 2.08 23.20 -16.53
C ILE A 26 0.67 23.18 -17.14
N GLU A 27 0.45 22.31 -18.12
CA GLU A 27 -0.85 22.16 -18.78
C GLU A 27 -1.87 21.58 -17.81
N ALA A 28 -1.50 20.51 -17.10
CA ALA A 28 -2.37 19.84 -16.13
C ALA A 28 -2.85 20.78 -15.01
N VAL A 29 -1.96 21.56 -14.38
CA VAL A 29 -2.36 22.47 -13.29
C VAL A 29 -3.23 23.65 -13.77
N GLY A 30 -3.15 23.95 -15.07
CA GLY A 30 -3.92 24.98 -15.74
C GLY A 30 -5.36 24.58 -16.05
N THR A 31 -5.76 23.32 -15.87
CA THR A 31 -7.11 22.88 -16.21
C THR A 31 -8.14 23.23 -15.13
N ALA A 32 -9.39 23.40 -15.54
CA ALA A 32 -10.49 23.63 -14.59
C ALA A 32 -10.73 22.41 -13.66
N PRO A 33 -10.69 21.14 -14.15
CA PRO A 33 -10.77 19.97 -13.29
C PRO A 33 -9.69 19.94 -12.20
N PHE A 34 -8.43 20.22 -12.53
CA PHE A 34 -7.35 20.23 -11.55
C PHE A 34 -7.59 21.28 -10.46
N ARG A 35 -7.94 22.51 -10.84
CA ARG A 35 -8.23 23.57 -9.86
C ARG A 35 -9.41 23.24 -8.96
N ALA A 36 -10.47 22.65 -9.52
CA ALA A 36 -11.63 22.19 -8.75
C ALA A 36 -11.23 21.12 -7.73
N LEU A 37 -10.45 20.13 -8.15
CA LEU A 37 -9.92 19.08 -7.28
C LEU A 37 -9.11 19.66 -6.10
N ILE A 38 -8.22 20.61 -6.37
CA ILE A 38 -7.39 21.24 -5.33
C ILE A 38 -8.25 22.03 -4.33
N ALA A 39 -9.30 22.71 -4.80
CA ALA A 39 -10.19 23.52 -3.98
C ALA A 39 -11.24 22.71 -3.20
N ASP A 40 -11.45 21.43 -3.53
CA ASP A 40 -12.51 20.62 -2.93
C ASP A 40 -12.20 20.22 -1.47
N ALA A 41 -12.72 21.01 -0.54
CA ALA A 41 -12.58 20.76 0.89
C ALA A 41 -13.32 19.51 1.40
N SER A 42 -14.18 18.88 0.58
CA SER A 42 -14.88 17.65 0.97
C SER A 42 -13.96 16.43 1.02
N HIS A 43 -12.86 16.46 0.26
CA HIS A 43 -11.83 15.42 0.24
C HIS A 43 -10.80 15.59 1.37
N PRO A 44 -10.24 14.50 1.93
CA PRO A 44 -9.11 14.60 2.85
C PRO A 44 -7.91 15.30 2.20
N THR A 45 -7.22 16.17 2.94
CA THR A 45 -6.08 16.95 2.41
C THR A 45 -4.98 16.07 1.81
N LEU A 46 -4.65 14.95 2.45
CA LEU A 46 -3.66 14.01 1.93
C LEU A 46 -4.15 13.30 0.65
N ALA A 47 -5.43 12.90 0.62
CA ALA A 47 -6.04 12.29 -0.56
C ALA A 47 -6.03 13.24 -1.77
N ARG A 48 -6.39 14.52 -1.56
CA ARG A 48 -6.30 15.55 -2.62
C ARG A 48 -4.90 15.64 -3.24
N ARG A 49 -3.85 15.49 -2.45
CA ARG A 49 -2.47 15.53 -2.98
C ARG A 49 -2.18 14.34 -3.88
N PHE A 50 -2.58 13.14 -3.46
CA PHE A 50 -2.45 11.94 -4.28
C PHE A 50 -3.27 12.02 -5.56
N LEU A 51 -4.52 12.50 -5.50
CA LEU A 51 -5.37 12.69 -6.68
C LEU A 51 -4.80 13.76 -7.63
N ALA A 52 -4.25 14.86 -7.10
CA ALA A 52 -3.60 15.87 -7.92
C ALA A 52 -2.36 15.32 -8.62
N TYR A 53 -1.59 14.46 -7.95
CA TYR A 53 -0.47 13.77 -8.57
C TYR A 53 -0.93 12.77 -9.62
N ALA A 54 -1.98 11.99 -9.33
CA ALA A 54 -2.59 11.05 -10.28
C ALA A 54 -3.06 11.77 -11.54
N TYR A 55 -3.72 12.93 -11.41
CA TYR A 55 -4.17 13.75 -12.54
C TYR A 55 -3.00 14.14 -13.46
N VAL A 56 -1.88 14.62 -12.90
CA VAL A 56 -0.70 14.96 -13.73
C VAL A 56 -0.13 13.73 -14.43
N LEU A 57 -0.09 12.59 -13.74
CA LEU A 57 0.40 11.33 -14.33
C LEU A 57 -0.52 10.84 -15.46
N GLU A 58 -1.83 10.97 -15.31
CA GLU A 58 -2.82 10.62 -16.32
C GLU A 58 -2.66 11.48 -17.58
N GLU A 59 -2.53 12.80 -17.44
CA GLU A 59 -2.28 13.73 -18.56
C GLU A 59 -0.96 13.44 -19.28
N SER A 60 0.01 12.81 -18.59
CA SER A 60 1.27 12.35 -19.20
C SER A 60 1.21 10.96 -19.82
N GLY A 61 0.09 10.25 -19.71
CA GLY A 61 -0.08 8.85 -20.15
C GLY A 61 0.55 7.81 -19.22
N ALA A 62 1.03 8.21 -18.04
CA ALA A 62 1.62 7.31 -17.04
C ALA A 62 0.55 6.60 -16.21
N LEU A 63 -0.36 5.86 -16.88
CA LEU A 63 -1.60 5.35 -16.30
C LEU A 63 -1.41 4.43 -15.09
N HIS A 64 -0.42 3.53 -15.11
CA HIS A 64 -0.15 2.66 -13.95
C HIS A 64 0.34 3.46 -12.74
N ALA A 65 1.16 4.50 -12.94
CA ALA A 65 1.58 5.37 -11.85
C ALA A 65 0.41 6.22 -11.34
N ALA A 66 -0.48 6.67 -12.23
CA ALA A 66 -1.70 7.36 -11.85
C ALA A 66 -2.59 6.46 -10.99
N ALA A 67 -2.77 5.18 -11.38
CA ALA A 67 -3.52 4.20 -10.61
C ALA A 67 -2.95 3.98 -9.20
N GLU A 68 -1.62 3.87 -9.06
CA GLU A 68 -0.96 3.75 -7.75
C GLU A 68 -1.21 4.99 -6.87
N ALA A 69 -1.10 6.19 -7.45
CA ALA A 69 -1.41 7.44 -6.74
C ALA A 69 -2.89 7.48 -6.32
N THR A 70 -3.82 7.07 -7.18
CA THR A 70 -5.25 6.99 -6.85
C THR A 70 -5.53 5.96 -5.75
N LEU A 71 -4.85 4.80 -5.74
CA LEU A 71 -4.95 3.82 -4.64
C LEU A 71 -4.43 4.42 -3.32
N GLN A 72 -3.36 5.20 -3.35
CA GLN A 72 -2.85 5.90 -2.16
C GLN A 72 -3.84 6.96 -1.65
N ALA A 73 -4.60 7.61 -2.54
CA ALA A 73 -5.71 8.47 -2.14
C ALA A 73 -6.80 7.68 -1.39
N ALA A 74 -7.13 6.46 -1.84
CA ALA A 74 -8.06 5.57 -1.15
C ALA A 74 -7.57 5.18 0.25
N TRP A 75 -6.27 4.97 0.45
CA TRP A 75 -5.70 4.73 1.78
C TRP A 75 -5.84 5.96 2.69
N ALA A 76 -5.56 7.15 2.16
CA ALA A 76 -5.79 8.40 2.89
C ALA A 76 -7.27 8.61 3.24
N ALA A 77 -8.21 8.10 2.42
CA ALA A 77 -9.64 8.08 2.73
C ALA A 77 -9.98 7.11 3.87
N ASP A 78 -9.39 5.91 3.88
CA ASP A 78 -9.56 4.96 5.00
C ASP A 78 -9.12 5.60 6.32
N ASP A 79 -7.94 6.22 6.34
CA ASP A 79 -7.38 6.90 7.53
C ASP A 79 -8.28 8.05 8.00
N ALA A 80 -8.91 8.75 7.05
CA ALA A 80 -9.89 9.81 7.32
C ALA A 80 -11.31 9.29 7.65
N ARG A 81 -11.52 7.97 7.69
CA ARG A 81 -12.82 7.30 7.89
C ARG A 81 -13.89 7.74 6.87
N LYS A 82 -13.50 7.80 5.60
CA LYS A 82 -14.35 8.12 4.45
C LYS A 82 -14.50 6.89 3.54
N PRO A 83 -15.27 5.87 3.96
CA PRO A 83 -15.32 4.58 3.25
C PRO A 83 -15.88 4.72 1.83
N ASP A 84 -16.83 5.61 1.59
CA ASP A 84 -17.40 5.82 0.25
C ASP A 84 -16.35 6.33 -0.75
N LEU A 85 -15.53 7.30 -0.34
CA LEU A 85 -14.42 7.80 -1.16
C LEU A 85 -13.36 6.72 -1.36
N ALA A 86 -13.04 5.95 -0.32
CA ALA A 86 -12.08 4.86 -0.42
C ALA A 86 -12.51 3.78 -1.42
N ARG A 87 -13.80 3.43 -1.45
CA ARG A 87 -14.36 2.48 -2.44
C ARG A 87 -14.33 3.07 -3.85
N ALA A 88 -14.78 4.32 -4.01
CA ALA A 88 -14.79 4.99 -5.31
C ALA A 88 -13.39 5.05 -5.93
N TRP A 89 -12.40 5.53 -5.17
CA TRP A 89 -11.03 5.67 -5.67
C TRP A 89 -10.32 4.33 -5.91
N ARG A 90 -10.69 3.25 -5.22
CA ARG A 90 -10.23 1.90 -5.62
C ARG A 90 -10.77 1.49 -6.98
N GLY A 91 -12.05 1.76 -7.25
CA GLY A 91 -12.65 1.53 -8.56
C GLY A 91 -11.96 2.33 -9.67
N GLU A 92 -11.67 3.62 -9.41
CA GLU A 92 -10.93 4.47 -10.35
C GLU A 92 -9.49 3.98 -10.59
N ALA A 93 -8.77 3.57 -9.54
CA ALA A 93 -7.44 2.99 -9.67
C ALA A 93 -7.46 1.73 -10.56
N VAL A 94 -8.45 0.86 -10.38
CA VAL A 94 -8.65 -0.32 -11.24
C VAL A 94 -8.92 0.05 -12.69
N ALA A 95 -9.75 1.08 -12.93
CA ALA A 95 -9.99 1.57 -14.28
C ALA A 95 -8.69 2.07 -14.95
N LEU A 96 -7.87 2.83 -14.21
CA LEU A 96 -6.58 3.33 -14.70
C LEU A 96 -5.58 2.20 -15.00
N TRP A 97 -5.45 1.19 -14.13
CA TRP A 97 -4.62 0.02 -14.41
C TRP A 97 -5.07 -0.72 -15.66
N ARG A 98 -6.39 -0.94 -15.82
CA ARG A 98 -6.98 -1.64 -16.98
C ARG A 98 -6.88 -0.84 -18.28
N ALA A 99 -6.82 0.49 -18.21
CA ALA A 99 -6.62 1.36 -19.38
C ALA A 99 -5.14 1.43 -19.82
N GLY A 100 -4.21 1.04 -18.95
CA GLY A 100 -2.78 1.01 -19.23
C GLY A 100 -2.31 -0.22 -20.02
N PRO A 101 -0.98 -0.40 -20.14
CA PRO A 101 -0.39 -1.62 -20.67
C PRO A 101 -0.83 -2.88 -19.89
N PRO A 102 -0.66 -4.09 -20.47
CA PRO A 102 -0.94 -5.34 -19.77
C PRO A 102 -0.25 -5.41 -18.41
N LEU A 103 -1.01 -5.84 -17.41
CA LEU A 103 -0.53 -5.95 -16.03
C LEU A 103 0.34 -7.17 -15.86
N ASP A 104 1.38 -7.03 -15.04
CA ASP A 104 2.07 -8.20 -14.50
C ASP A 104 1.24 -8.89 -13.40
N SER A 105 1.73 -10.04 -12.93
CA SER A 105 1.04 -10.82 -11.91
C SER A 105 0.91 -10.11 -10.56
N GLU A 106 1.89 -9.30 -10.17
CA GLU A 106 1.87 -8.56 -8.90
C GLU A 106 0.89 -7.37 -8.96
N GLN A 107 0.87 -6.66 -10.09
CA GLN A 107 -0.10 -5.61 -10.36
C GLN A 107 -1.52 -6.18 -10.41
N THR A 108 -1.70 -7.36 -11.01
CA THR A 108 -2.99 -8.04 -11.06
C THR A 108 -3.48 -8.42 -9.66
N VAL A 109 -2.61 -8.85 -8.74
CA VAL A 109 -2.96 -9.04 -7.32
C VAL A 109 -3.47 -7.74 -6.69
N ARG A 110 -2.83 -6.59 -6.98
CA ARG A 110 -3.29 -5.28 -6.46
C ARG A 110 -4.68 -4.93 -6.98
N VAL A 111 -4.99 -5.26 -8.24
CA VAL A 111 -6.33 -5.10 -8.80
C VAL A 111 -7.35 -5.95 -8.05
N VAL A 112 -7.02 -7.22 -7.75
CA VAL A 112 -7.90 -8.11 -6.98
C VAL A 112 -8.18 -7.55 -5.58
N ASP A 113 -7.15 -7.13 -4.83
CA ASP A 113 -7.31 -6.51 -3.50
C ASP A 113 -8.13 -5.22 -3.59
N ALA A 114 -7.87 -4.36 -4.57
CA ALA A 114 -8.59 -3.11 -4.77
C ALA A 114 -10.08 -3.36 -5.06
N LEU A 115 -10.41 -4.30 -5.95
CA LEU A 115 -11.78 -4.70 -6.25
C LEU A 115 -12.49 -5.29 -5.03
N ARG A 116 -11.83 -6.20 -4.30
CA ARG A 116 -12.37 -6.80 -3.08
C ARG A 116 -12.68 -5.74 -2.02
N ARG A 117 -11.76 -4.81 -1.78
CA ARG A 117 -11.93 -3.71 -0.81
C ARG A 117 -12.84 -2.59 -1.31
N ALA A 118 -13.17 -2.57 -2.59
CA ALA A 118 -14.25 -1.78 -3.18
C ALA A 118 -15.60 -2.51 -3.12
N GLU A 119 -15.65 -3.73 -2.56
CA GLU A 119 -16.82 -4.62 -2.51
C GLU A 119 -17.32 -5.09 -3.88
N ALA A 120 -16.49 -4.97 -4.93
CA ALA A 120 -16.75 -5.49 -6.26
C ALA A 120 -16.38 -6.98 -6.35
N PHE A 121 -16.96 -7.80 -5.47
CA PHE A 121 -16.54 -9.19 -5.23
C PHE A 121 -16.61 -10.09 -6.46
N GLU A 122 -17.61 -9.91 -7.34
CA GLU A 122 -17.74 -10.70 -8.57
C GLU A 122 -16.57 -10.44 -9.53
N ASP A 123 -16.23 -9.16 -9.75
CA ASP A 123 -15.12 -8.77 -10.62
C ASP A 123 -13.76 -9.14 -9.99
N ALA A 124 -13.65 -9.01 -8.66
CA ALA A 124 -12.48 -9.48 -7.92
C ALA A 124 -12.27 -10.99 -8.11
N GLY A 125 -13.34 -11.78 -7.97
CA GLY A 125 -13.29 -13.24 -8.14
C GLY A 125 -12.92 -13.65 -9.56
N ALA A 126 -13.57 -13.06 -10.57
CA ALA A 126 -13.25 -13.33 -11.97
C ALA A 126 -11.79 -12.98 -12.30
N THR A 127 -11.28 -11.85 -11.81
CA THR A 127 -9.89 -11.45 -12.01
C THR A 127 -8.92 -12.40 -11.29
N ALA A 128 -9.24 -12.83 -10.07
CA ALA A 128 -8.43 -13.77 -9.31
C ALA A 128 -8.35 -15.16 -9.98
N ASP A 129 -9.47 -15.67 -10.48
CA ASP A 129 -9.53 -16.96 -11.16
C ASP A 129 -8.76 -16.96 -12.49
N GLN A 130 -8.83 -15.86 -13.25
CA GLN A 130 -8.03 -15.69 -14.46
C GLN A 130 -6.53 -15.68 -14.16
N LEU A 131 -6.11 -14.97 -13.10
CA LEU A 131 -4.72 -14.96 -12.69
C LEU A 131 -4.27 -16.34 -12.20
N ALA A 132 -5.07 -17.04 -11.40
CA ALA A 132 -4.76 -18.40 -10.95
C ALA A 132 -4.58 -19.39 -12.11
N ALA A 133 -5.44 -19.28 -13.14
CA ALA A 133 -5.35 -20.10 -14.36
C ALA A 133 -4.09 -19.82 -15.20
N SER A 134 -3.44 -18.66 -15.03
CA SER A 134 -2.20 -18.32 -15.73
C SER A 134 -0.94 -18.98 -15.14
N HIS A 135 -1.07 -19.73 -14.04
CA HIS A 135 0.04 -20.35 -13.30
C HIS A 135 1.13 -19.33 -12.87
N PRO A 136 0.76 -18.35 -12.01
CA PRO A 136 1.70 -17.32 -11.58
C PRO A 136 2.75 -17.89 -10.62
N PRO A 137 3.85 -17.17 -10.35
CA PRO A 137 4.88 -17.60 -9.41
C PRO A 137 4.31 -17.95 -8.02
N ASP A 138 4.91 -18.90 -7.31
CA ASP A 138 4.40 -19.43 -6.02
C ASP A 138 4.03 -18.34 -5.00
N ALA A 139 4.84 -17.28 -4.90
CA ALA A 139 4.58 -16.16 -4.01
C ALA A 139 3.26 -15.43 -4.36
N VAL A 140 2.98 -15.25 -5.65
CA VAL A 140 1.74 -14.65 -6.14
C VAL A 140 0.57 -15.62 -5.98
N ALA A 141 0.77 -16.91 -6.28
CA ALA A 141 -0.26 -17.94 -6.11
C ALA A 141 -0.76 -17.99 -4.66
N GLY A 142 0.14 -17.95 -3.68
CA GLY A 142 -0.24 -17.93 -2.26
C GLY A 142 -1.06 -16.69 -1.86
N VAL A 143 -0.76 -15.52 -2.44
CA VAL A 143 -1.57 -14.31 -2.21
C VAL A 143 -2.94 -14.43 -2.88
N ILE A 144 -3.02 -14.99 -4.09
CA ILE A 144 -4.31 -15.20 -4.77
C ILE A 144 -5.20 -16.18 -4.03
N GLU A 145 -4.65 -17.26 -3.47
CA GLU A 145 -5.41 -18.16 -2.60
C GLU A 145 -5.98 -17.44 -1.37
N LEU A 146 -5.23 -16.51 -0.78
CA LEU A 146 -5.74 -15.65 0.29
C LEU A 146 -6.89 -14.78 -0.22
N GLU A 147 -6.69 -14.05 -1.31
CA GLU A 147 -7.70 -13.15 -1.87
C GLU A 147 -9.00 -13.90 -2.22
N GLN A 148 -8.92 -15.07 -2.85
CA GLN A 148 -10.09 -15.90 -3.17
C GLN A 148 -10.88 -16.30 -1.90
N ARG A 149 -10.19 -16.67 -0.81
CA ARG A 149 -10.85 -16.97 0.48
C ARG A 149 -11.56 -15.74 1.04
N LEU A 150 -10.92 -14.57 1.00
CA LEU A 150 -11.49 -13.32 1.49
C LEU A 150 -12.70 -12.88 0.64
N ILE A 151 -12.62 -13.04 -0.68
CA ILE A 151 -13.72 -12.78 -1.62
C ILE A 151 -14.91 -13.69 -1.31
N ALA A 152 -14.68 -15.00 -1.12
CA ALA A 152 -15.74 -15.95 -0.78
C ALA A 152 -16.45 -15.62 0.54
N LEU A 153 -15.71 -15.05 1.51
CA LEU A 153 -16.24 -14.56 2.78
C LEU A 153 -16.85 -13.15 2.70
N ARG A 154 -16.80 -12.50 1.52
CA ARG A 154 -17.16 -11.09 1.32
C ARG A 154 -16.44 -10.14 2.29
N ASP A 155 -15.20 -10.46 2.63
CA ASP A 155 -14.37 -9.66 3.52
C ASP A 155 -13.72 -8.53 2.72
N ALA A 156 -14.11 -7.28 3.00
CA ALA A 156 -13.53 -6.06 2.42
C ALA A 156 -12.44 -5.42 3.30
N GLY A 157 -12.07 -6.08 4.39
CA GLY A 157 -11.09 -5.64 5.37
C GLY A 157 -9.65 -5.60 4.84
N ARG A 158 -8.79 -4.95 5.62
CA ARG A 158 -7.35 -4.91 5.38
C ARG A 158 -6.71 -6.21 5.86
N HIS A 159 -5.90 -6.81 5.00
CA HIS A 159 -5.06 -7.96 5.31
C HIS A 159 -3.60 -7.65 4.98
N THR A 160 -2.69 -8.53 5.41
CA THR A 160 -1.26 -8.43 5.08
C THR A 160 -0.84 -9.66 4.33
N VAL A 161 0.25 -9.59 3.56
CA VAL A 161 0.82 -10.78 2.89
C VAL A 161 1.18 -11.88 3.91
N ALA A 162 1.49 -11.52 5.16
CA ALA A 162 1.71 -12.50 6.22
C ALA A 162 0.47 -13.35 6.53
N SER A 163 -0.74 -12.86 6.23
CA SER A 163 -1.99 -13.62 6.32
C SER A 163 -2.10 -14.74 5.27
N ALA A 164 -1.27 -14.70 4.22
CA ALA A 164 -1.24 -15.70 3.15
C ALA A 164 -0.33 -16.89 3.51
N LEU A 165 0.56 -16.72 4.48
CA LEU A 165 1.45 -17.78 4.93
C LEU A 165 0.72 -18.70 5.93
N PRO A 166 0.91 -20.04 5.84
CA PRO A 166 0.44 -20.92 6.90
C PRO A 166 1.06 -20.48 8.25
N PRO A 167 0.30 -20.53 9.36
CA PRO A 167 0.86 -20.22 10.67
C PRO A 167 2.10 -21.09 10.90
N PRO A 168 3.21 -20.54 11.41
CA PRO A 168 4.45 -21.27 11.55
C PRO A 168 4.19 -22.57 12.31
N ALA A 169 4.62 -23.69 11.73
CA ALA A 169 4.53 -25.00 12.37
C ALA A 169 5.37 -24.96 13.66
N ARG A 170 4.68 -24.71 14.78
CA ARG A 170 5.21 -24.62 16.15
C ARG A 170 5.98 -23.33 16.46
N ARG A 171 5.47 -22.56 17.43
CA ARG A 171 6.33 -21.68 18.24
C ARG A 171 7.15 -22.59 19.16
N PRO A 172 8.50 -22.55 19.19
CA PRO A 172 9.19 -22.98 20.39
C PRO A 172 8.71 -22.05 21.51
N HIS A 173 8.01 -22.61 22.49
CA HIS A 173 7.73 -21.90 23.73
C HIS A 173 9.08 -21.46 24.30
N ALA A 174 9.38 -20.16 24.29
CA ALA A 174 10.43 -19.61 25.10
C ALA A 174 9.97 -19.71 26.57
N THR A 175 10.16 -20.88 27.16
CA THR A 175 10.05 -21.04 28.61
C THR A 175 11.13 -20.19 29.25
N GLN A 176 10.67 -19.37 30.20
CA GLN A 176 11.46 -18.49 31.03
C GLN A 176 12.67 -19.23 31.61
N ALA A 177 13.88 -18.88 31.19
CA ALA A 177 15.08 -19.14 31.98
C ALA A 177 15.24 -18.00 32.99
N SER A 178 14.52 -18.09 34.10
CA SER A 178 14.83 -17.31 35.30
C SER A 178 16.20 -17.77 35.82
N ILE A 179 17.26 -17.03 35.49
CA ILE A 179 18.55 -17.22 36.17
C ILE A 179 18.56 -16.31 37.40
N ALA A 180 17.97 -16.80 38.48
CA ALA A 180 18.21 -16.30 39.83
C ALA A 180 19.36 -17.09 40.48
N ARG A 181 20.52 -16.42 40.61
CA ARG A 181 21.58 -16.50 41.66
C ARG A 181 21.94 -17.84 42.33
N ARG A 182 23.25 -18.14 42.30
CA ARG A 182 24.22 -18.43 43.41
C ARG A 182 25.32 -19.36 42.86
N GLY A 183 26.62 -19.26 43.14
CA GLY A 183 27.41 -18.42 44.05
C GLY A 183 28.89 -18.88 43.98
N GLY A 184 29.79 -18.07 44.55
CA GLY A 184 31.23 -18.34 44.67
C GLY A 184 32.04 -17.15 44.14
N GLY A 185 32.97 -16.53 44.86
CA GLY A 185 33.41 -16.64 46.25
C GLY A 185 34.43 -15.53 46.51
N LEU A 186 34.43 -14.96 47.72
CA LEU A 186 35.26 -13.84 48.18
C LEU A 186 36.79 -14.03 48.00
N TRP A 187 37.22 -15.25 47.67
CA TRP A 187 38.62 -15.66 47.53
C TRP A 187 39.25 -15.43 46.15
N GLU A 188 38.49 -15.07 45.12
CA GLU A 188 39.03 -14.64 43.81
C GLU A 188 39.46 -13.16 43.80
N ARG A 189 38.96 -12.36 44.75
CA ARG A 189 39.30 -10.92 44.86
C ARG A 189 40.58 -10.61 45.66
N LEU A 190 41.30 -11.62 46.16
CA LEU A 190 42.51 -11.44 47.00
C LEU A 190 43.80 -12.04 46.42
N ARG A 191 43.82 -12.57 45.18
CA ARG A 191 45.06 -13.10 44.54
C ARG A 191 45.75 -12.14 43.57
N GLY A 192 45.35 -10.87 43.53
CA GLY A 192 45.94 -9.86 42.64
C GLY A 192 47.16 -9.10 43.20
N PHE A 193 47.62 -9.39 44.42
CA PHE A 193 48.64 -8.55 45.10
C PHE A 193 50.02 -9.17 45.30
N TRP A 194 50.29 -10.40 44.84
CA TRP A 194 51.62 -11.01 44.97
C TRP A 194 51.95 -11.92 43.77
N ARG A 195 52.53 -11.35 42.72
CA ARG A 195 53.70 -11.90 41.98
C ARG A 195 54.08 -11.01 40.79
N ARG A 196 55.10 -10.19 41.06
CA ARG A 196 56.11 -9.53 40.20
C ARG A 196 55.64 -8.53 39.15
#